data_AF-A0A921SZX9-F1
#
_entry.id   AF-A0A921SZX9-F1
#
_cell.length_a   1.000
_cell.length_b   1.000
_cell.length_c   1.000
_cell.angle_alpha   90.00
_cell.angle_beta   90.00
_cell.angle_gamma   90.00
#
_symmetry.space_group_name_H-M   'P 1'
#
loop_
_entity.id
_entity.type
_entity.pdbx_description
1 polymer ?
#
loop_
_entity_poly.entity_id
_entity_poly.type
_entity_poly.pdbx_seq_one_letter_code
_entity_poly.pdbx_strand_id
1 'polypeptide(L)' 'MFDQKKLDRINELAKKNKKEGLSAEELAEREVLRKEYLDHFRSHFKSRLENIKVVSPEEYEQEMKNKKN' A
#
# COMPACT_ATOMS: atom_id res chain seq x y z
N MET A 1 -1.78 -1.44 9.78
CA MET A 1 -0.41 -1.64 9.28
C MET A 1 -0.29 -3.11 8.90
N PHE A 2 0.09 -3.42 7.66
CA PHE A 2 0.22 -4.79 7.19
C PHE A 2 1.50 -5.44 7.76
N ASP A 3 1.49 -6.76 7.94
CA ASP A 3 2.62 -7.48 8.53
C ASP A 3 3.84 -7.50 7.59
N GLN A 4 4.97 -7.00 8.08
CA GLN A 4 6.18 -6.87 7.27
C GLN A 4 6.70 -8.23 6.81
N LYS A 5 6.59 -9.29 7.64
CA LYS A 5 7.04 -10.64 7.28
C LYS A 5 6.23 -11.21 6.13
N LYS A 6 4.91 -10.94 6.10
CA LYS A 6 4.04 -11.33 4.97
C LYS A 6 4.43 -10.59 3.69
N LEU A 7 4.79 -9.32 3.79
CA LEU A 7 5.23 -8.53 2.64
C LEU A 7 6.56 -9.05 2.07
N ASP A 8 7.52 -9.34 2.94
CA ASP A 8 8.80 -9.95 2.56
C ASP A 8 8.57 -11.28 1.86
N ARG A 9 7.66 -12.12 2.39
CA ARG A 9 7.29 -13.38 1.76
C ARG A 9 6.71 -13.20 0.35
N ILE A 10 5.82 -12.23 0.14
CA ILE A 10 5.29 -11.89 -1.19
C ILE A 10 6.43 -11.52 -2.16
N ASN A 11 7.41 -10.74 -1.68
CA ASN A 11 8.56 -10.33 -2.48
C ASN A 11 9.49 -11.50 -2.82
N GLU A 12 9.72 -12.42 -1.88
CA GLU A 12 10.48 -13.65 -2.12
C GLU A 12 9.80 -14.51 -3.19
N LEU A 13 8.49 -14.76 -3.06
CA LEU A 13 7.71 -15.51 -4.05
C LEU A 13 7.72 -14.81 -5.42
N ALA A 14 7.64 -13.48 -5.45
CA ALA A 14 7.73 -12.72 -6.69
C ALA A 14 9.11 -12.82 -7.36
N LYS A 15 10.19 -12.80 -6.56
CA LYS A 15 11.56 -12.95 -7.04
C LYS A 15 11.81 -14.37 -7.57
N LYS A 16 11.30 -15.38 -6.88
CA LYS A 16 11.36 -16.78 -7.31
C LYS A 16 10.61 -16.98 -8.62
N ASN A 17 9.39 -16.44 -8.73
CA ASN A 17 8.60 -16.49 -9.96
C ASN A 17 9.32 -15.91 -11.18
N LYS A 18 10.07 -14.81 -10.98
CA LYS A 18 10.80 -14.14 -12.05
C LYS A 18 12.03 -14.95 -12.52
N LYS A 19 12.63 -15.76 -11.64
CA LYS A 19 13.81 -16.56 -11.95
C LYS A 19 13.46 -17.91 -12.55
N GLU A 20 12.65 -18.70 -11.83
CA GLU A 20 12.48 -20.14 -12.09
C GLU A 20 11.01 -20.52 -12.27
N GLY A 21 10.07 -19.60 -12.00
CA GLY A 21 8.63 -19.87 -11.93
C GLY A 21 8.18 -20.28 -10.53
N LEU A 22 6.87 -20.23 -10.31
CA LEU A 22 6.22 -20.68 -9.06
C LEU A 22 5.58 -22.05 -9.28
N SER A 23 5.64 -22.92 -8.26
CA SER A 23 4.77 -24.09 -8.22
C SER A 23 3.31 -23.66 -7.98
N ALA A 24 2.36 -24.55 -8.25
CA ALA A 24 0.93 -24.27 -8.02
C ALA A 24 0.61 -23.93 -6.56
N GLU A 25 1.29 -24.58 -5.61
CA GLU A 25 1.13 -24.32 -4.17
C GLU A 25 1.66 -22.94 -3.78
N GLU A 26 2.83 -22.57 -4.29
CA GLU A 26 3.42 -21.25 -4.03
C GLU A 26 2.63 -20.12 -4.70
N LEU A 27 2.00 -20.40 -5.84
CA LEU A 27 1.11 -19.48 -6.52
C LEU A 27 -0.14 -19.21 -5.67
N ALA A 28 -0.76 -20.27 -5.14
CA ALA A 28 -1.89 -20.14 -4.23
C ALA A 28 -1.53 -19.37 -2.94
N GLU A 29 -0.37 -19.66 -2.33
CA GLU A 29 0.14 -18.91 -1.17
C GLU A 29 0.31 -17.42 -1.51
N ARG A 30 0.92 -17.12 -2.66
CA ARG A 30 1.11 -15.75 -3.12
C ARG A 30 -0.21 -15.02 -3.35
N GLU A 31 -1.21 -15.68 -3.93
CA GLU A 31 -2.52 -15.09 -4.18
C GLU A 31 -3.25 -14.73 -2.89
N VAL A 32 -3.26 -15.63 -1.91
CA VAL A 32 -3.84 -15.38 -0.58
C VAL A 32 -3.17 -14.18 0.08
N LEU A 33 -1.83 -14.16 0.12
CA LEU A 33 -1.06 -13.08 0.71
C LEU A 33 -1.28 -11.74 -0.01
N ARG A 34 -1.34 -11.75 -1.36
CA ARG A 34 -1.61 -10.52 -2.13
C ARG A 34 -3.01 -10.00 -1.89
N LYS A 35 -4.01 -10.87 -1.77
CA LYS A 35 -5.39 -10.45 -1.51
C LYS A 35 -5.48 -9.72 -0.18
N GLU A 36 -4.92 -10.31 0.87
CA GLU A 36 -4.88 -9.71 2.21
C GLU A 36 -4.13 -8.36 2.20
N TYR A 37 -2.98 -8.28 1.54
CA TYR A 37 -2.24 -7.02 1.38
C TYR A 37 -3.08 -5.95 0.67
N LEU A 38 -3.78 -6.31 -0.42
CA LEU A 38 -4.59 -5.37 -1.18
C LEU A 38 -5.79 -4.83 -0.39
N ASP A 39 -6.44 -5.67 0.42
CA ASP A 39 -7.55 -5.22 1.27
C ASP A 39 -7.07 -4.23 2.33
N HIS A 40 -5.95 -4.54 3.00
CA HIS A 40 -5.31 -3.60 3.93
C HIS A 40 -4.88 -2.31 3.24
N PHE A 41 -4.26 -2.41 2.06
CA PHE A 41 -3.81 -1.27 1.29
C PHE A 41 -4.97 -0.38 0.87
N ARG A 42 -6.06 -0.95 0.34
CA ARG A 42 -7.26 -0.20 -0.08
C ARG A 42 -7.90 0.53 1.09
N SER A 43 -8.02 -0.11 2.25
CA SER A 43 -8.56 0.52 3.46
C SER A 43 -7.71 1.71 3.90
N HIS A 44 -6.39 1.51 4.01
CA HIS A 44 -5.46 2.59 4.34
C HIS A 44 -5.44 3.72 3.30
N PHE A 45 -5.51 3.38 2.01
CA PHE A 45 -5.52 4.35 0.91
C PHE A 45 -6.81 5.17 0.90
N LYS A 46 -7.97 4.55 1.14
CA LYS A 46 -9.25 5.25 1.26
C LYS A 46 -9.22 6.26 2.40
N SER A 47 -8.77 5.85 3.58
CA SER A 47 -8.62 6.75 4.73
C SER A 47 -7.70 7.94 4.40
N ARG A 48 -6.60 7.70 3.67
CA ARG A 48 -5.71 8.79 3.25
C ARG A 48 -6.38 9.74 2.25
N LEU A 49 -7.15 9.22 1.29
CA LEU A 49 -7.93 10.03 0.34
C LEU A 49 -9.00 10.88 1.03
N GLU A 50 -9.68 10.34 2.05
CA GLU A 50 -10.68 11.08 2.83
C GLU A 50 -10.05 12.28 3.57
N ASN A 51 -8.76 12.22 3.88
CA ASN A 51 -8.01 13.31 4.49
C ASN A 51 -7.29 14.23 3.48
N ILE A 52 -7.39 13.96 2.18
CA ILE A 52 -6.84 14.85 1.14
C ILE A 52 -7.88 15.92 0.83
N LYS A 53 -7.52 17.17 1.10
CA LYS A 53 -8.27 18.35 0.70
C LYS A 53 -7.63 18.93 -0.56
N VAL A 54 -8.42 19.09 -1.62
CA VAL A 54 -7.99 19.88 -2.78
C VAL A 54 -8.18 21.35 -2.43
N VAL A 55 -7.10 22.12 -2.47
CA VAL A 55 -7.09 23.55 -2.13
C VAL A 55 -6.57 24.35 -3.32
N SER A 56 -7.07 25.57 -3.49
CA SER A 56 -6.47 26.55 -4.40
C SER A 56 -5.11 27.03 -3.85
N PRO A 57 -4.23 27.60 -4.70
CA PRO A 57 -2.93 28.11 -4.25
C PRO A 57 -3.04 29.14 -3.10
N GLU A 58 -4.05 30.02 -3.14
CA GLU A 58 -4.28 31.03 -2.10
C GLU A 58 -4.72 30.39 -0.78
N GLU A 59 -5.62 29.41 -0.81
CA GLU A 59 -6.02 28.65 0.38
C GLU A 59 -4.86 27.88 1.00
N TYR A 60 -3.97 27.31 0.17
CA TYR A 60 -2.77 26.64 0.63
C TYR A 60 -1.81 27.59 1.36
N GLU A 61 -1.57 28.78 0.80
CA GLU A 61 -0.74 29.79 1.46
C GLU A 61 -1.33 30.25 2.80
N GLN A 62 -2.65 30.40 2.89
CA GLN A 62 -3.33 30.76 4.14
C GLN A 62 -3.23 29.65 5.20
N GLU A 63 -3.47 28.38 4.84
CA GLU A 63 -3.32 27.25 5.76
C GLU A 63 -1.86 27.10 6.25
N MET A 64 -0.88 27.34 5.38
CA MET A 64 0.54 27.27 5.74
C MET A 64 1.02 28.42 6.63
N LYS A 65 0.41 29.62 6.50
CA LYS A 65 0.66 30.74 7.42
C LYS A 65 0.08 30.48 8.80
N ASN A 66 -1.15 29.94 8.88
CA ASN A 66 -1.82 29.65 10.15
C ASN A 66 -1.15 28.52 10.95
N LYS A 67 -0.47 27.57 10.30
CA LYS A 67 0.28 26.49 10.97
C LYS A 67 1.64 26.92 11.56
N LYS A 68 2.12 28.12 11.23
CA LYS A 68 3.41 28.66 11.71
C LYS A 68 3.28 29.57 12.94
N ASN A 69 2.06 29.87 13.37
CA ASN A 69 1.76 30.54 14.65
C ASN A 69 1.43 29.49 15.72
#